data_AF-A0A9D1CTR3-F1
#
_entry.id   AF-A0A9D1CTR3-F1
#
_cell.length_a   1.000
_cell.length_b   1.000
_cell.length_c   1.000
_cell.angle_alpha   90.00
_cell.angle_beta   90.00
_cell.angle_gamma   90.00
#
_symmetry.space_group_name_H-M   'P 1'
#
loop_
_entity.id
_entity.type
_entity.pdbx_description
1 polymer ?
#
loop_
_entity_poly.entity_id
_entity_poly.type
_entity_poly.pdbx_seq_one_letter_code
_entity_poly.pdbx_strand_id
1 'polypeptide(L)'
;MNKDFSRIITLLRKERGLSQKQTAADLNISQALLSHYEKGIRECGLDFVVKTADYYGVSCDYLLGRTPERTGATLNINDIPEAGDARQEARATGNLLPTLNKKLIINSVDILFDILDRTACRGLTTEISNYLMVSVYKMFRTVYSANAKNPQALFSVAPHLYKGFSNAALCIAETNAAAIAAGRSTADFDGLGKESAPTLTPETIAAQFPLYTTSLLNLIQTAESKLHLKNK
;
A
#
# COMPACT_ATOMS: atom_id res chain seq x y z
N MET A 1 0.23 -23.96 -8.17
CA MET A 1 1.31 -23.00 -8.46
C MET A 1 0.99 -21.58 -7.99
N ASN A 2 1.85 -21.05 -7.12
CA ASN A 2 1.84 -19.64 -6.72
C ASN A 2 2.23 -18.77 -7.94
N LYS A 3 1.27 -17.98 -8.45
CA LYS A 3 1.48 -17.13 -9.64
C LYS A 3 2.53 -16.04 -9.41
N ASP A 4 2.80 -15.70 -8.15
CA ASP A 4 3.75 -14.65 -7.79
C ASP A 4 5.19 -15.06 -8.07
N PHE A 5 5.57 -16.32 -7.85
CA PHE A 5 6.93 -16.79 -8.15
C PHE A 5 7.30 -16.61 -9.63
N SER A 6 6.45 -17.12 -10.53
CA SER A 6 6.65 -17.02 -11.98
C SER A 6 6.77 -15.56 -12.44
N ARG A 7 5.96 -14.68 -11.86
CA ARG A 7 5.94 -13.24 -12.13
C ARG A 7 7.21 -12.55 -11.62
N ILE A 8 7.63 -12.85 -10.38
CA ILE A 8 8.76 -12.20 -9.71
C ILE A 8 10.09 -12.60 -10.34
N ILE A 9 10.30 -13.87 -10.68
CA ILE A 9 11.54 -14.28 -11.40
C ILE A 9 11.63 -13.60 -12.78
N THR A 10 10.49 -13.43 -13.46
CA THR A 10 10.43 -12.74 -14.76
C THR A 10 10.75 -11.26 -14.60
N LEU A 11 10.27 -10.63 -13.51
CA LEU A 11 10.56 -9.24 -13.17
C LEU A 11 12.06 -9.05 -12.92
N LEU A 12 12.65 -9.84 -12.02
CA LEU A 12 14.06 -9.73 -11.63
C LEU A 12 15.00 -9.91 -12.83
N ARG A 13 14.70 -10.86 -13.72
CA ARG A 13 15.46 -11.05 -14.94
C ARG A 13 15.41 -9.82 -15.85
N LYS A 14 14.21 -9.27 -16.06
CA LYS A 14 14.00 -8.10 -16.94
C LYS A 14 14.63 -6.84 -16.36
N GLU A 15 14.59 -6.65 -15.04
CA GLU A 15 15.26 -5.52 -14.37
C GLU A 15 16.77 -5.54 -14.58
N ARG A 16 17.41 -6.72 -14.54
CA ARG A 16 18.84 -6.87 -14.84
C ARG A 16 19.15 -6.85 -16.34
N GLY A 17 18.16 -6.72 -17.22
CA GLY A 17 18.35 -6.72 -18.67
C GLY A 17 18.81 -8.07 -19.25
N LEU A 18 18.60 -9.18 -18.54
CA LEU A 18 19.13 -10.49 -18.91
C LEU A 18 18.19 -11.27 -19.84
N SER A 19 18.76 -12.01 -20.78
CA SER A 19 18.01 -12.95 -21.63
C SER A 19 17.71 -14.25 -20.87
N GLN A 20 16.62 -14.96 -21.24
CA GLN A 20 16.33 -16.28 -20.65
C GLN A 20 17.48 -17.27 -20.87
N LYS A 21 18.18 -17.18 -22.01
CA LYS A 21 19.32 -18.06 -22.31
C LYS A 21 20.48 -17.80 -21.34
N GLN A 22 20.78 -16.54 -21.07
CA GLN A 22 21.85 -16.16 -20.12
C GLN A 22 21.50 -16.60 -18.70
N THR A 23 20.33 -16.22 -18.21
CA THR A 23 19.89 -16.59 -16.85
C THR A 23 19.80 -18.09 -16.65
N ALA A 24 19.35 -18.85 -17.66
CA ALA A 24 19.28 -20.30 -17.57
C ALA A 24 20.69 -20.92 -17.47
N ALA A 25 21.66 -20.41 -18.26
CA ALA A 25 23.05 -20.83 -18.15
C ALA A 25 23.63 -20.53 -16.76
N ASP A 26 23.44 -19.32 -16.25
CA ASP A 26 23.94 -18.92 -14.92
C ASP A 26 23.32 -19.77 -13.79
N LEU A 27 22.04 -20.12 -13.91
CA LEU A 27 21.32 -20.96 -12.97
C LEU A 27 21.54 -22.47 -13.20
N ASN A 28 22.38 -22.87 -14.15
CA ASN A 28 22.63 -24.27 -14.58
C ASN A 28 21.33 -25.05 -14.86
N ILE A 29 20.41 -24.46 -15.62
CA ILE A 29 19.19 -25.11 -16.10
C ILE A 29 19.03 -24.90 -17.61
N SER A 30 18.13 -25.65 -18.25
CA SER A 30 17.81 -25.41 -19.65
C SER A 30 16.96 -24.15 -19.83
N GLN A 31 17.15 -23.43 -20.93
CA GLN A 31 16.34 -22.24 -21.26
C GLN A 31 14.84 -22.58 -21.38
N ALA A 32 14.50 -23.78 -21.86
CA ALA A 32 13.13 -24.28 -21.88
C ALA A 32 12.55 -24.45 -20.46
N LEU A 33 13.35 -24.97 -19.52
CA LEU A 33 12.91 -25.14 -18.13
C LEU A 33 12.66 -23.79 -17.45
N LEU A 34 13.54 -22.80 -17.64
CA LEU A 34 13.33 -21.45 -17.14
C LEU A 34 12.06 -20.83 -17.74
N SER A 35 11.82 -21.01 -19.04
CA SER A 35 10.60 -20.54 -19.71
C SER A 35 9.33 -21.16 -19.12
N HIS A 36 9.34 -22.45 -18.77
CA HIS A 36 8.22 -23.10 -18.09
C HIS A 36 7.97 -22.54 -16.68
N TYR A 37 9.04 -22.23 -15.93
CA TYR A 37 8.91 -21.59 -14.63
C TYR A 37 8.36 -20.16 -14.76
N GLU A 38 8.87 -19.35 -15.69
CA GLU A 38 8.40 -17.96 -15.90
C GLU A 38 6.93 -17.89 -16.36
N LYS A 39 6.45 -18.91 -17.08
CA LYS A 39 5.06 -19.01 -17.54
C LYS A 39 4.13 -19.65 -16.52
N GLY A 40 4.64 -20.18 -15.41
CA GLY A 40 3.85 -20.90 -14.43
C GLY A 40 3.31 -22.25 -14.91
N ILE A 41 3.99 -22.89 -15.88
CA ILE A 41 3.58 -24.18 -16.47
C ILE A 41 4.08 -25.35 -15.61
N ARG A 42 5.22 -25.18 -14.93
CA ARG A 42 5.87 -26.23 -14.13
C ARG A 42 6.24 -25.69 -12.76
N GLU A 43 6.04 -26.49 -11.72
CA GLU A 43 6.52 -26.17 -10.39
C GLU A 43 8.02 -26.44 -10.26
N CYS A 44 8.71 -25.53 -9.57
CA CYS A 44 10.13 -25.58 -9.30
C CYS A 44 10.40 -26.23 -7.94
N GLY A 45 11.46 -27.02 -7.86
CA GLY A 45 11.93 -27.61 -6.60
C GLY A 45 12.56 -26.57 -5.67
N LEU A 46 12.67 -26.92 -4.39
CA LEU A 46 13.22 -26.04 -3.35
C LEU A 46 14.64 -25.56 -3.69
N ASP A 47 15.50 -26.45 -4.21
CA ASP A 47 16.88 -26.12 -4.60
C ASP A 47 16.94 -24.99 -5.64
N PHE A 48 16.00 -25.00 -6.60
CA PHE A 48 15.93 -23.95 -7.60
C PHE A 48 15.51 -22.60 -6.99
N VAL A 49 14.58 -22.62 -6.03
CA VAL A 49 14.12 -21.41 -5.35
C VAL A 49 15.27 -20.76 -4.57
N VAL A 50 16.01 -21.55 -3.78
CA VAL A 50 17.17 -21.06 -3.01
C VAL A 50 18.24 -20.51 -3.95
N LYS A 51 18.63 -21.27 -4.98
CA LYS A 51 19.63 -20.82 -5.95
C LYS A 51 19.24 -19.54 -6.68
N THR A 52 17.95 -19.40 -7.01
CA THR A 52 17.43 -18.20 -7.67
C THR A 52 17.44 -17.01 -6.73
N ALA A 53 17.13 -17.21 -5.45
CA ALA A 53 17.20 -16.18 -4.41
C ALA A 53 18.63 -15.64 -4.28
N ASP A 54 19.60 -16.54 -4.14
CA ASP A 54 21.02 -16.19 -4.05
C ASP A 54 21.51 -15.45 -5.31
N TYR A 55 21.15 -15.95 -6.49
CA TYR A 55 21.53 -15.33 -7.76
C TYR A 55 21.01 -13.89 -7.91
N TYR A 56 19.78 -13.64 -7.48
CA TYR A 56 19.18 -12.30 -7.55
C TYR A 56 19.45 -11.42 -6.32
N GLY A 57 20.06 -11.96 -5.26
CA GLY A 57 20.30 -11.27 -4.00
C GLY A 57 19.00 -10.88 -3.30
N VAL A 58 18.01 -11.78 -3.31
CA VAL A 58 16.69 -11.57 -2.70
C VAL A 58 16.34 -12.73 -1.77
N SER A 59 15.39 -12.55 -0.87
CA SER A 59 14.88 -13.58 0.02
C SER A 59 13.96 -14.56 -0.72
N CYS A 60 13.87 -15.79 -0.20
CA CYS A 60 12.89 -16.75 -0.71
C CYS A 60 11.46 -16.26 -0.52
N ASP A 61 11.17 -15.52 0.56
CA ASP A 61 9.84 -14.95 0.80
C ASP A 61 9.48 -13.89 -0.23
N TYR A 62 10.45 -13.08 -0.67
CA TYR A 62 10.26 -12.16 -1.79
C TYR A 62 9.96 -12.93 -3.07
N LEU A 63 10.78 -13.94 -3.42
CA LEU A 63 10.54 -14.76 -4.62
C LEU A 63 9.18 -15.43 -4.62
N LEU A 64 8.70 -15.87 -3.46
CA LEU A 64 7.40 -16.53 -3.33
C LEU A 64 6.24 -15.53 -3.21
N GLY A 65 6.50 -14.21 -3.27
CA GLY A 65 5.48 -13.18 -3.19
C GLY A 65 4.85 -13.03 -1.81
N ARG A 66 5.50 -13.53 -0.76
CA ARG A 66 5.05 -13.38 0.64
C ARG A 66 5.37 -12.00 1.21
N THR A 67 6.42 -11.37 0.70
CA THR A 67 6.83 -10.02 1.09
C THR A 67 7.18 -9.19 -0.15
N PRO A 68 6.86 -7.88 -0.17
CA PRO A 68 7.34 -6.96 -1.20
C PRO A 68 8.82 -6.57 -1.01
N GLU A 69 9.42 -6.86 0.15
CA GLU A 69 10.80 -6.49 0.49
C GLU A 69 11.81 -7.52 -0.02
N ARG A 70 12.81 -7.06 -0.80
CA ARG A 70 13.79 -7.95 -1.45
C ARG A 70 14.61 -8.74 -0.45
N THR A 71 14.94 -8.19 0.71
CA THR A 71 15.80 -8.85 1.71
C THR A 71 15.02 -9.71 2.70
N GLY A 72 13.68 -9.72 2.63
CA GLY A 72 12.86 -10.42 3.63
C GLY A 72 12.75 -9.68 4.97
N ALA A 73 13.15 -8.41 5.02
CA ALA A 73 12.92 -7.59 6.20
C ALA A 73 11.41 -7.45 6.47
N THR A 74 10.99 -7.77 7.68
CA THR A 74 9.71 -7.32 8.22
C THR A 74 9.83 -5.84 8.53
N LEU A 75 8.98 -5.00 7.95
CA LEU A 75 8.92 -3.56 8.26
C LEU A 75 8.81 -3.38 9.78
N ASN A 76 9.88 -2.92 10.44
CA ASN A 76 9.80 -2.44 11.81
C ASN A 76 9.35 -0.98 11.77
N ILE A 77 8.49 -0.57 12.70
CA ILE A 77 7.95 0.81 12.78
C ILE A 77 9.09 1.84 12.79
N ASN A 78 10.24 1.48 13.36
CA ASN A 78 11.44 2.33 13.47
C ASN A 78 12.20 2.55 12.15
N ASP A 79 11.92 1.75 11.11
CA ASP A 79 12.56 1.87 9.79
C ASP A 79 11.74 2.73 8.81
N ILE A 80 10.56 3.20 9.24
CA ILE A 80 9.75 4.16 8.50
C ILE A 80 10.42 5.53 8.65
N PRO A 81 10.84 6.20 7.56
CA PRO A 81 11.37 7.55 7.66
C PRO A 81 10.33 8.45 8.32
N GLU A 82 10.62 8.95 9.53
CA GLU A 82 9.83 10.04 10.11
C GLU A 82 9.82 11.19 9.11
N ALA A 83 8.66 11.81 8.89
CA ALA A 83 8.53 12.98 8.03
C ALA A 83 9.13 14.23 8.71
N GLY A 84 10.42 14.17 9.04
CA GLY A 84 11.18 15.16 9.76
C GLY A 84 12.25 15.80 8.88
N ASP A 85 11.84 16.63 7.93
CA ASP A 85 12.37 17.99 7.79
C ASP A 85 11.81 18.69 6.53
N ALA A 86 10.71 19.42 6.76
CA ALA A 86 10.09 20.34 5.81
C ALA A 86 11.06 21.31 5.11
N ARG A 87 12.24 21.57 5.70
CA ARG A 87 13.22 22.54 5.21
C ARG A 87 14.12 21.99 4.09
N GLN A 88 14.29 20.67 3.98
CA GLN A 88 15.10 20.05 2.94
C GLN A 88 14.27 19.70 1.69
N GLU A 89 13.04 19.19 1.84
CA GLU A 89 12.17 18.86 0.70
C GLU A 89 11.71 20.11 -0.10
N ALA A 90 11.47 21.23 0.58
CA ALA A 90 10.99 22.47 -0.06
C ALA A 90 12.03 23.14 -0.99
N ARG A 91 13.33 22.84 -0.82
CA ARG A 91 14.41 23.40 -1.66
C ARG A 91 14.66 22.60 -2.94
N ALA A 92 14.17 21.36 -3.05
CA ALA A 92 14.52 20.45 -4.14
C ALA A 92 13.54 20.47 -5.33
N THR A 93 12.28 20.88 -5.12
CA THR A 93 11.25 20.78 -6.17
C THR A 93 10.41 22.04 -6.15
N GLY A 94 10.60 22.94 -7.13
CA GLY A 94 9.90 24.24 -7.23
C GLY A 94 8.37 24.19 -7.36
N ASN A 95 7.73 23.04 -7.10
CA ASN A 95 6.28 22.86 -7.07
C ASN A 95 5.78 22.78 -5.63
N LEU A 96 5.19 23.88 -5.15
CA LEU A 96 4.64 24.01 -3.78
C LEU A 96 3.36 23.17 -3.56
N LEU A 97 2.58 22.92 -4.62
CA LEU A 97 1.26 22.28 -4.52
C LEU A 97 1.31 20.80 -4.10
N PRO A 98 2.16 19.92 -4.69
CA PRO A 98 2.29 18.53 -4.26
C PRO A 98 2.80 18.41 -2.82
N THR A 99 3.77 19.25 -2.43
CA THR A 99 4.34 19.28 -1.08
C THR A 99 3.31 19.71 -0.04
N LEU A 100 2.49 20.72 -0.36
CA LEU A 100 1.38 21.15 0.49
C LEU A 100 0.34 20.04 0.65
N ASN A 101 -0.14 19.46 -0.47
CA ASN A 101 -1.15 18.40 -0.43
C ASN A 101 -0.65 17.15 0.32
N LYS A 102 0.63 16.77 0.13
CA LYS A 102 1.27 15.67 0.88
C LYS A 102 1.18 15.92 2.39
N LYS A 103 1.57 17.13 2.85
CA LYS A 103 1.52 17.48 4.27
C LYS A 103 0.10 17.52 4.83
N LEU A 104 -0.85 18.09 4.10
CA LEU A 104 -2.25 18.10 4.53
C LEU A 104 -2.78 16.68 4.73
N ILE A 105 -2.47 15.77 3.82
CA ILE A 105 -2.89 14.36 3.90
C ILE A 105 -2.20 13.65 5.06
N ILE A 106 -0.86 13.69 5.14
CA ILE A 106 -0.10 12.96 6.17
C ILE A 106 -0.55 13.40 7.57
N ASN A 107 -0.52 14.70 7.86
CA ASN A 107 -0.90 15.23 9.17
C ASN A 107 -2.34 14.88 9.56
N SER A 108 -3.26 14.81 8.58
CA SER A 108 -4.65 14.43 8.84
C SER A 108 -4.81 12.93 9.09
N VAL A 109 -4.00 12.12 8.39
CA VAL A 109 -3.94 10.66 8.62
C VAL A 109 -3.36 10.36 9.99
N ASP A 110 -2.34 11.10 10.44
CA ASP A 110 -1.77 10.97 11.79
C ASP A 110 -2.84 11.22 12.87
N ILE A 111 -3.61 12.32 12.75
CA ILE A 111 -4.74 12.58 13.67
C ILE A 111 -5.76 11.43 13.64
N LEU A 112 -6.10 10.92 12.45
CA LEU A 112 -7.06 9.84 12.31
C LEU A 112 -6.59 8.56 13.03
N PHE A 113 -5.31 8.18 12.88
CA PHE A 113 -4.77 6.99 13.53
C PHE A 113 -4.60 7.16 15.05
N ASP A 114 -4.25 8.35 15.52
CA ASP A 114 -4.23 8.65 16.96
C ASP A 114 -5.64 8.56 17.58
N ILE A 115 -6.68 8.98 16.84
CA ILE A 115 -8.07 8.79 17.27
C ILE A 115 -8.43 7.31 17.29
N LEU A 116 -8.04 6.55 16.25
CA LEU A 116 -8.33 5.11 16.16
C LEU A 116 -7.70 4.32 17.30
N ASP A 117 -6.44 4.61 17.65
CA ASP A 117 -5.75 3.98 18.76
C ASP A 117 -6.52 4.15 20.08
N ARG A 118 -7.04 5.36 20.32
CA ARG A 118 -7.86 5.66 21.51
C ARG A 118 -9.20 4.94 21.54
N THR A 119 -9.76 4.56 20.39
CA THR A 119 -11.00 3.77 20.36
C THR A 119 -10.80 2.31 20.79
N ALA A 120 -9.56 1.82 20.83
CA ALA A 120 -9.21 0.42 21.09
C ALA A 120 -10.00 -0.59 20.23
N CYS A 121 -10.58 -0.16 19.10
CA CYS A 121 -11.39 -0.99 18.22
C CYS A 121 -10.54 -1.51 17.07
N ARG A 122 -10.08 -2.76 17.20
CA ARG A 122 -9.24 -3.43 16.19
C ARG A 122 -9.92 -3.49 14.83
N GLY A 123 -11.22 -3.78 14.78
CA GLY A 123 -11.98 -3.86 13.53
C GLY A 123 -12.03 -2.53 12.80
N LEU A 124 -12.36 -1.45 13.51
CA LEU A 124 -12.42 -0.12 12.93
C LEU A 124 -11.05 0.34 12.39
N THR A 125 -10.00 0.10 13.17
CA THR A 125 -8.60 0.39 12.77
C THR A 125 -8.23 -0.40 11.51
N THR A 126 -8.58 -1.69 11.45
CA THR A 126 -8.27 -2.56 10.32
C THR A 126 -8.97 -2.10 9.05
N GLU A 127 -10.27 -1.80 9.11
CA GLU A 127 -11.04 -1.45 7.92
C GLU A 127 -10.69 -0.06 7.38
N ILE A 128 -10.45 0.93 8.25
CA ILE A 128 -9.96 2.24 7.81
C ILE A 128 -8.55 2.14 7.19
N SER A 129 -7.68 1.32 7.77
CA SER A 129 -6.35 1.04 7.20
C SER A 129 -6.46 0.42 5.81
N ASN A 130 -7.31 -0.60 5.66
CA ASN A 130 -7.55 -1.26 4.37
C ASN A 130 -8.03 -0.25 3.32
N TYR A 131 -8.97 0.61 3.67
CA TYR A 131 -9.48 1.65 2.76
C TYR A 131 -8.35 2.58 2.27
N LEU A 132 -7.54 3.10 3.20
CA LEU A 132 -6.44 4.02 2.86
C LEU A 132 -5.35 3.32 2.04
N MET A 133 -4.95 2.10 2.41
CA MET A 133 -3.95 1.32 1.68
C MET A 133 -4.40 1.01 0.25
N VAL A 134 -5.65 0.59 0.05
CA VAL A 134 -6.19 0.34 -1.30
C VAL A 134 -6.33 1.63 -2.10
N SER A 135 -6.68 2.75 -1.45
CA SER A 135 -6.74 4.07 -2.10
C SER A 135 -5.37 4.50 -2.63
N VAL A 136 -4.33 4.40 -1.80
CA VAL A 136 -2.95 4.70 -2.18
C VAL A 136 -2.49 3.75 -3.29
N TYR A 137 -2.74 2.45 -3.16
CA TYR A 137 -2.44 1.47 -4.20
C TYR A 137 -3.08 1.83 -5.55
N LYS A 138 -4.37 2.20 -5.55
CA LYS A 138 -5.11 2.55 -6.77
C LYS A 138 -4.54 3.80 -7.43
N MET A 139 -4.21 4.83 -6.66
CA MET A 139 -3.62 6.07 -7.18
C MET A 139 -2.18 5.84 -7.67
N PHE A 140 -1.36 5.14 -6.88
CA PHE A 140 0.01 4.79 -7.27
C PHE A 140 0.01 3.96 -8.55
N ARG A 141 -0.84 2.93 -8.65
CA ARG A 141 -0.94 2.09 -9.84
C ARG A 141 -1.39 2.88 -11.07
N THR A 142 -2.26 3.86 -10.90
CA THR A 142 -2.66 4.76 -12.00
C THR A 142 -1.48 5.55 -12.54
N VAL A 143 -0.66 6.14 -11.66
CA VAL A 143 0.55 6.88 -12.05
C VAL A 143 1.62 5.94 -12.62
N TYR A 144 1.86 4.80 -11.98
CA TYR A 144 2.86 3.81 -12.40
C TYR A 144 2.56 3.26 -13.79
N SER A 145 1.29 2.98 -14.10
CA SER A 145 0.86 2.50 -15.41
C SER A 145 0.79 3.60 -16.49
N ALA A 146 1.02 4.88 -16.16
CA ALA A 146 1.05 5.95 -17.16
C ALA A 146 2.23 5.81 -18.15
N ASN A 147 3.33 5.18 -17.73
CA ASN A 147 4.42 4.80 -18.61
C ASN A 147 4.34 3.29 -18.93
N ALA A 148 3.98 2.95 -20.17
CA ALA A 148 3.86 1.56 -20.61
C ALA A 148 5.18 0.75 -20.55
N LYS A 149 6.34 1.43 -20.44
CA LYS A 149 7.64 0.77 -20.27
C LYS A 149 7.87 0.25 -18.85
N ASN A 150 7.09 0.70 -17.87
CA ASN A 150 7.26 0.29 -16.48
C ASN A 150 6.88 -1.20 -16.30
N PRO A 151 7.73 -2.01 -15.63
CA PRO A 151 7.45 -3.43 -15.41
C PRO A 151 6.15 -3.68 -14.63
N GLN A 152 5.09 -4.11 -15.32
CA GLN A 152 3.81 -4.42 -14.68
C GLN A 152 3.84 -5.66 -13.79
N ALA A 153 4.94 -6.43 -13.86
CA ALA A 153 5.17 -7.59 -13.02
C ALA A 153 5.36 -7.23 -11.55
N LEU A 154 5.31 -5.96 -11.13
CA LEU A 154 5.18 -5.55 -9.74
C LEU A 154 3.79 -5.88 -9.16
N PHE A 155 2.74 -5.91 -9.98
CA PHE A 155 1.37 -6.10 -9.53
C PHE A 155 0.83 -7.49 -9.87
N SER A 156 0.14 -8.10 -8.90
CA SER A 156 -0.54 -9.39 -9.09
C SER A 156 -1.84 -9.26 -9.89
N VAL A 157 -2.64 -8.23 -9.62
CA VAL A 157 -3.91 -7.98 -10.32
C VAL A 157 -3.65 -7.50 -11.75
N ALA A 158 -4.45 -7.91 -12.74
CA ALA A 158 -4.26 -7.52 -14.13
C ALA A 158 -4.55 -6.01 -14.39
N PRO A 159 -3.88 -5.37 -15.38
CA PRO A 159 -4.03 -3.92 -15.64
C PRO A 159 -5.44 -3.46 -16.01
N HIS A 160 -6.26 -4.30 -16.61
CA HIS A 160 -7.65 -3.96 -16.97
C HIS A 160 -8.65 -4.21 -15.82
N LEU A 161 -8.24 -4.90 -14.76
CA LEU A 161 -9.13 -5.28 -13.66
C LEU A 161 -8.91 -4.48 -12.37
N TYR A 162 -7.73 -3.89 -12.17
CA TYR A 162 -7.38 -3.29 -10.88
C TYR A 162 -8.33 -2.18 -10.43
N LYS A 163 -8.89 -1.39 -11.36
CA LYS A 163 -9.87 -0.34 -11.03
C LYS A 163 -11.14 -0.94 -10.42
N GLY A 164 -11.67 -2.01 -11.02
CA GLY A 164 -12.86 -2.69 -10.51
C GLY A 164 -12.61 -3.34 -9.15
N PHE A 165 -11.52 -4.12 -9.04
CA PHE A 165 -11.17 -4.78 -7.78
C PHE A 165 -10.87 -3.79 -6.65
N SER A 166 -10.10 -2.73 -6.92
CA SER A 166 -9.83 -1.70 -5.90
C SER A 166 -11.11 -0.96 -5.48
N ASN A 167 -12.00 -0.62 -6.41
CA ASN A 167 -13.29 0.00 -6.05
C ASN A 167 -14.13 -0.91 -5.16
N ALA A 168 -14.24 -2.19 -5.49
CA ALA A 168 -14.98 -3.15 -4.67
C ALA A 168 -14.38 -3.26 -3.26
N ALA A 169 -13.05 -3.40 -3.16
CA ALA A 169 -12.36 -3.47 -1.88
C ALA A 169 -12.54 -2.18 -1.04
N LEU A 170 -12.50 -1.00 -1.67
CA LEU A 170 -12.79 0.27 -1.00
C LEU A 170 -14.21 0.30 -0.44
N CYS A 171 -15.21 -0.06 -1.24
CA CYS A 171 -16.60 -0.07 -0.79
C CYS A 171 -16.85 -1.08 0.35
N ILE A 172 -16.20 -2.25 0.31
CA ILE A 172 -16.29 -3.25 1.38
C ILE A 172 -15.71 -2.67 2.68
N ALA A 173 -14.49 -2.16 2.63
CA ALA A 173 -13.81 -1.59 3.80
C ALA A 173 -14.59 -0.40 4.39
N GLU A 174 -15.09 0.49 3.52
CA GLU A 174 -15.93 1.62 3.92
C GLU A 174 -17.22 1.18 4.61
N THR A 175 -17.91 0.18 4.03
CA THR A 175 -19.17 -0.35 4.59
C THR A 175 -18.93 -1.01 5.94
N ASN A 176 -17.88 -1.83 6.06
CA ASN A 176 -17.52 -2.49 7.31
C ASN A 176 -17.12 -1.46 8.37
N ALA A 177 -16.29 -0.47 8.05
CA ALA A 177 -15.91 0.60 8.96
C ALA A 177 -17.14 1.38 9.45
N ALA A 178 -18.08 1.71 8.56
CA ALA A 178 -19.32 2.40 8.91
C ALA A 178 -20.24 1.54 9.79
N ALA A 179 -20.31 0.23 9.54
CA ALA A 179 -21.07 -0.70 10.39
C ALA A 179 -20.46 -0.76 11.80
N ILE A 180 -19.15 -0.95 11.89
CA ILE A 180 -18.41 -1.03 13.16
C ILE A 180 -18.54 0.28 13.95
N ALA A 181 -18.32 1.43 13.31
CA ALA A 181 -18.46 2.74 13.94
C ALA A 181 -19.89 3.00 14.47
N ALA A 182 -20.91 2.41 13.84
CA ALA A 182 -22.29 2.45 14.30
C ALA A 182 -22.62 1.41 15.40
N GLY A 183 -21.62 0.70 15.92
CA GLY A 183 -21.80 -0.34 16.95
C GLY A 183 -22.36 -1.65 16.41
N ARG A 184 -22.32 -1.90 15.09
CA ARG A 184 -22.79 -3.15 14.46
C ARG A 184 -21.60 -4.05 14.14
N SER A 185 -21.72 -5.33 14.47
CA SER A 185 -20.71 -6.34 14.08
C SER A 185 -20.76 -6.61 12.57
N THR A 186 -19.59 -6.89 12.00
CA THR A 186 -19.41 -7.39 10.64
C THR A 186 -19.21 -8.91 10.67
N ALA A 187 -18.85 -9.51 9.54
CA ALA A 187 -18.50 -10.93 9.50
C ALA A 187 -17.27 -11.26 10.38
N ASP A 188 -16.31 -10.32 10.46
CA ASP A 188 -14.99 -10.57 11.03
C ASP A 188 -14.72 -9.79 12.33
N PHE A 189 -15.51 -8.74 12.62
CA PHE A 189 -15.25 -7.84 13.74
C PHE A 189 -16.50 -7.43 14.50
N ASP A 190 -16.35 -7.24 15.80
CA ASP A 190 -17.40 -6.66 16.63
C ASP A 190 -17.55 -5.15 16.42
N GLY A 191 -18.77 -4.66 16.66
CA GLY A 191 -19.07 -3.24 16.64
C GLY A 191 -18.33 -2.45 17.71
N LEU A 192 -18.13 -1.15 17.46
CA LEU A 192 -17.54 -0.23 18.41
C LEU A 192 -18.41 -0.12 19.67
N GLY A 193 -17.79 -0.33 20.84
CA GLY A 193 -18.46 -0.14 22.12
C GLY A 193 -18.83 1.33 22.35
N LYS A 194 -19.97 1.59 23.00
CA LYS A 194 -20.46 2.96 23.25
C LYS A 194 -19.46 3.81 24.06
N GLU A 195 -18.81 3.22 25.05
CA GLU A 195 -17.78 3.86 25.89
C GLU A 195 -16.46 4.08 25.14
N SER A 196 -16.26 3.36 24.03
CA SER A 196 -15.07 3.42 23.18
C SER A 196 -15.21 4.43 22.03
N ALA A 197 -16.40 5.02 21.87
CA ALA A 197 -16.65 6.02 20.83
C ALA A 197 -15.91 7.33 21.15
N PRO A 198 -15.09 7.86 20.21
CA PRO A 198 -14.31 9.05 20.48
C PRO A 198 -15.23 10.28 20.56
N THR A 199 -15.05 11.11 21.59
CA THR A 199 -15.73 12.41 21.70
C THR A 199 -14.88 13.48 21.02
N LEU A 200 -15.28 13.85 19.81
CA LEU A 200 -14.54 14.78 18.95
C LEU A 200 -15.32 16.10 18.80
N THR A 201 -14.69 17.21 19.14
CA THR A 201 -15.14 18.57 18.80
C THR A 201 -13.97 19.33 18.17
N PRO A 202 -14.22 20.42 17.43
CA PRO A 202 -13.14 21.26 16.91
C PRO A 202 -12.15 21.69 18.01
N GLU A 203 -12.66 22.01 19.21
CA GLU A 203 -11.86 22.40 20.38
C GLU A 203 -11.05 21.23 20.94
N THR A 204 -11.65 20.03 21.07
CA THR A 204 -10.89 18.86 21.56
C THR A 204 -9.83 18.42 20.56
N ILE A 205 -10.11 18.50 19.25
CA ILE A 205 -9.13 18.22 18.20
C ILE A 205 -8.01 19.27 18.21
N ALA A 206 -8.34 20.57 18.35
CA ALA A 206 -7.35 21.65 18.44
C ALA A 206 -6.44 21.52 19.66
N ALA A 207 -7.02 21.14 20.80
CA ALA A 207 -6.27 20.94 22.05
C ALA A 207 -5.37 19.70 22.00
N GLN A 208 -5.83 18.61 21.37
CA GLN A 208 -5.09 17.35 21.32
C GLN A 208 -4.04 17.31 20.21
N PHE A 209 -4.24 18.03 19.11
CA PHE A 209 -3.39 17.97 17.91
C PHE A 209 -2.94 19.36 17.39
N PRO A 210 -2.41 20.26 18.24
CA PRO A 210 -2.22 21.67 17.90
C PRO A 210 -1.32 21.91 16.68
N LEU A 211 -0.39 21.00 16.37
CA LEU A 211 0.50 21.08 15.21
C LEU A 211 -0.15 20.63 13.89
N TYR A 212 -1.23 19.84 13.96
CA TYR A 212 -1.83 19.16 12.82
C TYR A 212 -3.27 19.61 12.53
N THR A 213 -3.96 20.23 13.50
CA THR A 213 -5.35 20.70 13.36
C THR A 213 -5.55 21.60 12.14
N THR A 214 -4.66 22.57 11.90
CA THR A 214 -4.77 23.45 10.72
C THR A 214 -4.68 22.66 9.42
N SER A 215 -3.91 21.58 9.38
CA SER A 215 -3.82 20.71 8.21
C SER A 215 -5.12 19.93 7.99
N LEU A 216 -5.70 19.37 9.06
CA LEU A 216 -6.97 18.66 8.99
C LEU A 216 -8.12 19.57 8.55
N LEU A 217 -8.24 20.77 9.12
CA LEU A 217 -9.29 21.71 8.74
C LEU A 217 -9.19 22.14 7.27
N ASN A 218 -7.98 22.39 6.77
CA ASN A 218 -7.76 22.70 5.36
C ASN A 218 -8.07 21.50 4.45
N LEU A 219 -7.76 20.27 4.88
CA LEU A 219 -8.11 19.07 4.15
C LEU A 219 -9.64 18.93 4.05
N ILE A 220 -10.36 19.08 5.16
CA ILE A 220 -11.83 19.02 5.21
C ILE A 220 -12.42 20.07 4.26
N GLN A 221 -12.02 21.33 4.40
CA GLN A 221 -12.53 22.42 3.53
C GLN A 221 -12.27 22.15 2.05
N THR A 222 -11.06 21.67 1.71
CA THR A 222 -10.69 21.33 0.33
C THR A 222 -11.50 20.16 -0.21
N ALA A 223 -11.77 19.15 0.62
CA ALA A 223 -12.59 18.00 0.25
C ALA A 223 -14.06 18.40 0.05
N GLU A 224 -14.65 19.13 1.00
CA GLU A 224 -16.05 19.58 0.92
C GLU A 224 -16.31 20.48 -0.29
N SER A 225 -15.36 21.38 -0.60
CA SER A 225 -15.43 22.24 -1.78
C SER A 225 -15.53 21.42 -3.08
N LYS A 226 -14.85 20.27 -3.15
CA LYS A 226 -14.90 19.36 -4.31
C LYS A 226 -16.17 18.50 -4.35
N LEU A 227 -16.80 18.28 -3.21
CA LEU A 227 -18.09 17.59 -3.11
C LEU A 227 -19.28 18.49 -3.48
N HIS A 228 -19.03 19.76 -3.82
CA HIS A 228 -20.05 20.77 -4.15
C HIS A 228 -21.09 20.99 -3.04
N LEU A 229 -20.74 20.66 -1.79
CA LEU A 229 -21.56 20.91 -0.62
C LEU A 229 -21.27 22.34 -0.15
N LYS A 230 -22.08 23.32 -0.59
CA LYS A 230 -22.09 24.64 0.07
C LYS A 230 -22.88 24.47 1.36
N ASN A 231 -22.23 24.61 2.51
CA ASN A 231 -22.90 24.78 3.79
C ASN A 231 -23.94 25.90 3.63
N LYS A 232 -25.22 25.56 3.81
CA LYS A 232 -26.32 26.52 3.93
C LYS A 232 -26.38 27.03 5.36
#